data_AF-A0A353LWR8-F1
#
_entry.id   AF-A0A353LWR8-F1
#
_cell.length_a   1.000
_cell.length_b   1.000
_cell.length_c   1.000
_cell.angle_alpha   90.00
_cell.angle_beta   90.00
_cell.angle_gamma   90.00
#
_symmetry.space_group_name_H-M   'P 1'
#
loop_
_entity.id
_entity.type
_entity.pdbx_description
1 polymer ?
#
loop_
_entity_poly.entity_id
_entity_poly.type
_entity_poly.pdbx_seq_one_letter_code
_entity_poly.pdbx_strand_id
1 'polypeptide(L)'
;MKALGRDSRGEVKALMGQFIDNLGFENFFGFLAEMAQGAVLDTRVLFEHFRWNLTSADRFASDLGEVELISHPSLREFTQAAMEAPIPVLLGGHSLVAGGLWALIDAGSKGL
;
A
#
# COMPACT_ATOMS: atom_id res chain seq x y z
N MET A 1 -11.84 8.04 5.89
CA MET A 1 -12.43 6.85 6.54
C MET A 1 -12.44 7.07 8.06
N LYS A 2 -13.47 6.64 8.81
CA LYS A 2 -13.53 6.74 10.29
C LYS A 2 -13.25 5.37 10.89
N ALA A 3 -12.22 5.26 11.74
CA ALA A 3 -11.82 3.99 12.35
C ALA A 3 -12.67 3.58 13.57
N LEU A 4 -13.56 4.47 14.07
CA LEU A 4 -14.41 4.23 15.25
C LEU A 4 -13.61 3.73 16.48
N GLY A 5 -12.36 4.17 16.61
CA GLY A 5 -11.43 3.79 17.67
C GLY A 5 -10.85 2.37 17.53
N ARG A 6 -11.16 1.62 16.46
CA ARG A 6 -10.61 0.27 16.24
C ARG A 6 -9.10 0.28 16.02
N ASP A 7 -8.59 1.34 15.42
CA ASP A 7 -7.16 1.70 15.33
C ASP A 7 -6.54 1.77 16.74
N SER A 8 -7.12 2.59 17.61
CA SER A 8 -6.62 2.77 18.99
C SER A 8 -6.72 1.50 19.85
N ARG A 9 -7.66 0.60 19.55
CA ARG A 9 -7.85 -0.68 20.25
C ARG A 9 -7.11 -1.85 19.59
N GLY A 10 -6.43 -1.64 18.45
CA GLY A 10 -5.76 -2.70 17.70
C GLY A 10 -6.71 -3.75 17.08
N GLU A 11 -7.96 -3.39 16.82
CA GLU A 11 -9.03 -4.27 16.29
C GLU A 11 -9.21 -4.13 14.76
N VAL A 12 -8.28 -3.46 14.09
CA VAL A 12 -8.35 -3.26 12.64
C VAL A 12 -8.10 -4.58 11.93
N LYS A 13 -9.04 -4.93 11.05
CA LYS A 13 -8.96 -6.10 10.17
C LYS A 13 -9.12 -5.66 8.74
N ALA A 14 -8.09 -5.89 7.93
CA ALA A 14 -8.11 -5.68 6.50
C ALA A 14 -8.19 -7.04 5.80
N LEU A 15 -9.12 -7.20 4.84
CA LEU A 15 -9.20 -8.45 4.05
C LEU A 15 -7.88 -8.75 3.34
N MET A 16 -7.29 -7.74 2.70
CA MET A 16 -5.96 -7.85 2.07
C MET A 16 -4.85 -8.11 3.09
N GLY A 17 -4.95 -7.52 4.28
CA GLY A 17 -4.00 -7.80 5.37
C GLY A 17 -4.05 -9.28 5.79
N GLN A 18 -5.24 -9.86 5.88
CA GLN A 18 -5.40 -11.30 6.14
C GLN A 18 -4.85 -12.17 5.01
N PHE A 19 -4.96 -11.74 3.74
CA PHE A 19 -4.34 -12.47 2.64
C PHE A 19 -2.83 -12.42 2.72
N ILE A 20 -2.27 -11.26 3.04
CA ILE A 20 -0.83 -11.08 3.25
C ILE A 20 -0.34 -11.96 4.42
N ASP A 21 -1.07 -12.03 5.53
CA ASP A 21 -0.71 -12.90 6.67
C ASP A 21 -0.59 -14.38 6.26
N ASN A 22 -1.39 -14.84 5.28
CA ASN A 22 -1.41 -16.23 4.84
C ASN A 22 -0.46 -16.52 3.67
N LEU A 23 -0.28 -15.56 2.76
CA LEU A 23 0.46 -15.75 1.51
C LEU A 23 1.92 -15.24 1.60
N GLY A 24 2.18 -14.27 2.47
CA GLY A 24 3.39 -13.44 2.40
C GLY A 24 3.28 -12.33 1.34
N PHE A 25 4.21 -11.38 1.36
CA PHE A 25 4.15 -10.18 0.50
C PHE A 25 4.26 -10.51 -0.99
N GLU A 26 5.27 -11.28 -1.39
CA GLU A 26 5.53 -11.61 -2.80
C GLU A 26 4.34 -12.35 -3.44
N ASN A 27 3.87 -13.44 -2.81
CA ASN A 27 2.75 -14.22 -3.31
C ASN A 27 1.44 -13.42 -3.32
N PHE A 28 1.25 -12.49 -2.38
CA PHE A 28 0.10 -11.60 -2.40
C PHE A 28 0.09 -10.72 -3.66
N PHE A 29 1.23 -10.10 -4.02
CA PHE A 29 1.32 -9.30 -5.24
C PHE A 29 1.27 -10.14 -6.52
N GLY A 30 1.84 -11.35 -6.51
CA GLY A 30 1.66 -12.33 -7.58
C GLY A 30 0.20 -12.68 -7.81
N PHE A 31 -0.55 -12.97 -6.74
CA PHE A 31 -1.98 -13.24 -6.80
C PHE A 31 -2.80 -12.04 -7.30
N LEU A 32 -2.43 -10.81 -6.91
CA LEU A 32 -3.08 -9.61 -7.45
C LEU A 32 -2.88 -9.47 -8.97
N ALA A 33 -1.70 -9.83 -9.48
CA ALA A 33 -1.39 -9.79 -10.91
C ALA A 33 -2.23 -10.76 -11.75
N GLU A 34 -2.77 -11.83 -11.16
CA GLU A 34 -3.68 -12.76 -11.85
C GLU A 34 -5.05 -12.12 -12.14
N MET A 35 -5.43 -11.08 -11.38
CA MET A 35 -6.78 -10.50 -11.43
C MET A 35 -6.82 -9.06 -11.95
N ALA A 36 -5.68 -8.36 -11.99
CA ALA A 36 -5.60 -6.95 -12.35
C ALA A 36 -4.37 -6.65 -13.21
N GLN A 37 -4.41 -5.56 -13.97
CA GLN A 37 -3.29 -5.06 -14.78
C GLN A 37 -2.50 -3.96 -14.05
N GLY A 38 -2.94 -3.57 -12.85
CA GLY A 38 -2.32 -2.56 -12.00
C GLY A 38 -3.12 -2.43 -10.70
N ALA A 39 -2.47 -1.95 -9.63
CA ALA A 39 -3.10 -1.78 -8.33
C ALA A 39 -2.80 -0.42 -7.74
N VAL A 40 -3.80 0.20 -7.11
CA VAL A 40 -3.62 1.38 -6.27
C VAL A 40 -4.14 1.04 -4.88
N LEU A 41 -3.24 0.96 -3.91
CA LEU A 41 -3.50 0.40 -2.59
C LEU A 41 -3.47 1.48 -1.51
N ASP A 42 -4.55 1.55 -0.72
CA ASP A 42 -4.53 2.28 0.55
C ASP A 42 -3.79 1.45 1.61
N THR A 43 -2.48 1.70 1.74
CA THR A 43 -1.59 0.99 2.66
C THR A 43 -1.83 1.34 4.11
N ARG A 44 -2.54 2.44 4.43
CA ARG A 44 -2.77 2.85 5.82
C ARG A 44 -3.64 1.85 6.56
N VAL A 45 -4.63 1.28 5.88
CA VAL A 45 -5.48 0.24 6.46
C VAL A 45 -4.67 -1.05 6.71
N LEU A 46 -3.68 -1.35 5.87
CA LEU A 46 -2.78 -2.50 6.06
C LEU A 46 -1.84 -2.29 7.25
N PHE A 47 -1.26 -1.09 7.40
CA PHE A 47 -0.36 -0.81 8.52
C PHE A 47 -1.08 -0.89 9.87
N GLU A 48 -2.32 -0.41 9.94
CA GLU A 48 -3.17 -0.58 11.13
C GLU A 48 -3.52 -2.05 11.39
N HIS A 49 -3.73 -2.84 10.32
CA HIS A 49 -3.95 -4.28 10.45
C HIS A 49 -2.74 -5.00 11.07
N PHE A 50 -1.54 -4.70 10.57
CA PHE A 50 -0.29 -5.27 11.09
C PHE A 50 0.19 -4.64 12.40
N ARG A 51 -0.51 -3.59 12.87
CA ARG A 51 -0.16 -2.83 14.08
C ARG A 51 1.24 -2.25 14.03
N TRP A 52 1.67 -1.78 12.86
CA TRP A 52 2.98 -1.18 12.69
C TRP A 52 2.98 0.28 13.15
N ASN A 53 3.92 0.62 14.03
CA ASN A 53 4.17 2.00 14.41
C ASN A 53 5.24 2.61 13.50
N LEU A 54 4.79 3.21 12.39
CA LEU A 54 5.68 3.72 11.35
C LEU A 54 5.89 5.23 11.48
N THR A 55 7.13 5.67 11.29
CA THR A 55 7.45 7.10 11.18
C THR A 55 6.84 7.69 9.92
N SER A 56 6.67 9.02 9.87
CA SER A 56 6.25 9.69 8.64
C SER A 56 7.26 9.47 7.51
N ALA A 57 8.56 9.48 7.81
CA ALA A 57 9.61 9.25 6.82
C ALA A 57 9.50 7.86 6.18
N ASP A 58 9.35 6.80 6.99
CA ASP A 58 9.19 5.43 6.48
C ASP A 58 7.95 5.29 5.61
N ARG A 59 6.82 5.89 6.03
CA ARG A 59 5.57 5.85 5.26
C ARG A 59 5.71 6.55 3.90
N PHE A 60 6.35 7.72 3.87
CA PHE A 60 6.55 8.46 2.62
C PHE A 60 7.56 7.77 1.70
N ALA A 61 8.64 7.21 2.26
CA ALA A 61 9.57 6.40 1.48
C ALA A 61 8.87 5.18 0.86
N SER A 62 7.98 4.51 1.61
CA SER A 62 7.16 3.41 1.09
C SER A 62 6.20 3.86 -0.01
N ASP A 63 5.49 4.98 0.16
CA ASP A 63 4.59 5.52 -0.86
C ASP A 63 5.32 5.86 -2.18
N LEU A 64 6.60 6.23 -2.10
CA LEU A 64 7.44 6.56 -3.26
C LEU A 64 8.22 5.36 -3.84
N GLY A 65 8.22 4.21 -3.16
CA GLY A 65 9.04 3.05 -3.56
C GLY A 65 10.53 3.19 -3.24
N GLU A 66 10.92 4.12 -2.36
CA GLU A 66 12.31 4.39 -1.98
C GLU A 66 12.79 3.43 -0.89
N VAL A 67 12.91 2.14 -1.24
CA VAL A 67 13.13 1.03 -0.30
C VAL A 67 14.34 1.24 0.61
N GLU A 68 15.44 1.79 0.08
CA GLU A 68 16.69 2.03 0.81
C GLU A 68 16.53 3.05 1.95
N LEU A 69 15.54 3.94 1.88
CA LEU A 69 15.26 4.95 2.92
C LEU A 69 14.36 4.41 4.04
N ILE A 70 13.79 3.22 3.90
CA ILE A 70 12.87 2.64 4.87
C ILE A 70 13.65 1.95 5.98
N SER A 71 13.46 2.39 7.22
CA SER A 71 14.10 1.82 8.41
C SER A 71 13.35 0.62 8.98
N HIS A 72 12.02 0.57 8.84
CA HIS A 72 11.19 -0.51 9.38
C HIS A 72 11.30 -1.79 8.51
N PRO A 73 11.81 -2.93 9.04
CA PRO A 73 12.16 -4.11 8.23
C PRO A 73 10.99 -4.67 7.42
N SER A 74 9.84 -4.93 8.06
CA SER A 74 8.69 -5.50 7.36
C SER A 74 8.04 -4.52 6.37
N LEU A 75 8.23 -3.20 6.58
CA LEU A 75 7.74 -2.21 5.60
C LEU A 75 8.66 -2.19 4.38
N ARG A 76 9.97 -2.35 4.59
CA ARG A 76 10.96 -2.46 3.53
C ARG A 76 10.64 -3.67 2.66
N GLU A 77 10.43 -4.84 3.26
CA GLU A 77 10.05 -6.08 2.54
C GLU A 77 8.73 -5.93 1.80
N PHE A 78 7.70 -5.38 2.45
CA PHE A 78 6.41 -5.12 1.80
C PHE A 78 6.54 -4.19 0.60
N THR A 79 7.32 -3.10 0.74
CA THR A 79 7.53 -2.12 -0.32
C THR A 79 8.34 -2.72 -1.46
N GLN A 80 9.39 -3.49 -1.17
CA GLN A 80 10.17 -4.19 -2.18
C GLN A 80 9.28 -5.12 -3.00
N ALA A 81 8.47 -5.96 -2.34
CA ALA A 81 7.55 -6.87 -3.01
C ALA A 81 6.51 -6.14 -3.88
N ALA A 82 6.07 -4.95 -3.47
CA ALA A 82 5.18 -4.11 -4.27
C ALA A 82 5.87 -3.57 -5.54
N MET A 83 7.14 -3.15 -5.42
CA MET A 83 7.92 -2.60 -6.54
C MET A 83 8.37 -3.69 -7.52
N GLU A 84 8.55 -4.92 -7.05
CA GLU A 84 8.90 -6.09 -7.87
C GLU A 84 7.67 -6.82 -8.43
N ALA A 85 6.46 -6.36 -8.12
CA ALA A 85 5.23 -7.01 -8.55
C ALA A 85 5.14 -7.10 -10.10
N PRO A 86 4.52 -8.16 -10.64
CA PRO A 86 4.36 -8.31 -12.10
C PRO A 86 3.47 -7.25 -12.77
N ILE A 87 2.77 -6.44 -11.97
CA ILE A 87 1.91 -5.34 -12.41
C ILE A 87 2.31 -4.05 -11.70
N PRO A 88 2.07 -2.87 -12.29
CA PRO A 88 2.33 -1.61 -11.61
C PRO A 88 1.51 -1.48 -10.31
N VAL A 89 2.17 -1.19 -9.20
CA VAL A 89 1.54 -0.97 -7.89
C VAL A 89 1.84 0.44 -7.40
N LEU A 90 0.80 1.20 -7.11
CA LEU A 90 0.90 2.49 -6.42
C LEU A 90 0.47 2.33 -4.97
N LEU A 91 1.38 2.63 -4.05
CA LEU A 91 1.14 2.61 -2.61
C LEU A 91 0.74 4.01 -2.13
N GLY A 92 -0.15 4.10 -1.14
CA GLY A 92 -0.51 5.39 -0.58
C GLY A 92 -1.54 5.33 0.52
N GLY A 93 -1.93 6.49 1.03
CA GLY A 93 -3.17 6.63 1.81
C GLY A 93 -4.34 7.10 0.94
N HIS A 94 -5.55 7.06 1.50
CA HIS A 94 -6.79 7.49 0.82
C HIS A 94 -6.67 8.78 -0.03
N SER A 95 -6.00 9.82 0.47
CA SER A 95 -5.80 11.07 -0.27
C SER A 95 -4.88 10.93 -1.48
N LEU A 96 -3.86 10.07 -1.40
CA LEU A 96 -2.94 9.78 -2.50
C LEU A 96 -3.61 8.85 -3.53
N VAL A 97 -4.41 7.89 -3.08
CA VAL A 97 -5.15 6.96 -3.94
C VAL A 97 -6.24 7.69 -4.73
N ALA A 98 -7.10 8.46 -4.08
CA ALA A 98 -8.22 9.13 -4.75
C ALA A 98 -7.80 10.39 -5.52
N GLY A 99 -6.90 11.22 -4.95
CA GLY A 99 -6.40 12.41 -5.60
C GLY A 99 -5.39 12.11 -6.72
N GLY A 100 -4.54 11.09 -6.52
CA GLY A 100 -3.52 10.68 -7.49
C GLY A 100 -4.12 10.07 -8.76
N LEU A 101 -5.19 9.28 -8.65
CA LEU A 101 -5.91 8.80 -9.84
C LEU A 101 -6.53 9.96 -10.63
N TRP A 102 -7.11 10.94 -9.95
CA TRP A 102 -7.64 12.13 -10.64
C TRP A 102 -6.55 12.95 -11.31
N ALA A 103 -5.40 13.13 -10.66
CA ALA A 103 -4.24 13.81 -11.25
C ALA A 103 -3.68 13.04 -12.45
N LEU A 104 -3.61 11.71 -12.39
CA LEU A 104 -3.21 10.85 -13.51
C LEU A 104 -4.18 10.97 -14.69
N ILE A 105 -5.49 10.95 -14.43
CA ILE A 105 -6.50 11.16 -15.47
C ILE A 105 -6.38 12.56 -16.07
N ASP A 106 -6.24 13.62 -15.27
CA ASP A 106 -6.10 14.99 -15.76
C ASP A 106 -4.80 15.19 -16.57
N ALA A 107 -3.70 14.60 -16.12
CA ALA A 107 -2.42 14.62 -16.84
C ALA A 107 -2.49 13.85 -18.17
N GLY A 108 -3.13 12.68 -18.18
CA GLY A 108 -3.33 11.88 -19.40
C GLY A 108 -4.33 12.49 -20.38
N SER A 109 -5.34 13.20 -19.88
CA SER A 109 -6.38 13.85 -20.70
C SER A 109 -5.87 15.11 -21.42
N LYS A 110 -4.79 15.73 -20.95
CA LYS A 110 -4.16 16.89 -21.60
C LYS A 110 -3.19 16.51 -22.73
N GLY A 111 -2.99 15.22 -22.96
CA GLY A 111 -2.11 14.67 -24.01
C GLY A 111 -2.84 14.12 -25.26
N LEU A 112 -4.15 14.36 -25.40
CA LEU A 112 -4.96 14.03 -26.58
C LEU A 112 -5.50 15.29 -27.26
#